data_AF-A0A494YVV3-F1
#
_entry.id   AF-A0A494YVV3-F1
#
_cell.length_a   1.000
_cell.length_b   1.000
_cell.length_c   1.000
_cell.angle_alpha   90.00
_cell.angle_beta   90.00
_cell.angle_gamma   90.00
#
_symmetry.space_group_name_H-M   'P 1'
#
loop_
_entity.id
_entity.type
_entity.pdbx_description
1 polymer ?
#
loop_
_entity_poly.entity_id
_entity_poly.type
_entity_poly.pdbx_seq_one_letter_code
_entity_poly.pdbx_strand_id
1 'polypeptide(L)' 'MQIGIWIGIVISAIISFVVAGFYEQPVHWYLFVLIVFIGFFINTIILILKTKDEKEKNGT' A
#
# COMPACT_ATOMS: atom_id res chain seq x y z
N MET A 1 10.44 -5.41 -6.73
CA MET A 1 9.07 -5.34 -6.16
C MET A 1 8.17 -6.20 -7.01
N GLN A 2 7.43 -7.15 -6.43
CA GLN A 2 6.48 -7.95 -7.20
C GLN A 2 5.33 -7.04 -7.67
N ILE A 3 4.98 -7.12 -8.96
CA ILE A 3 3.85 -6.39 -9.57
C ILE A 3 2.56 -6.55 -8.74
N GLY A 4 2.37 -7.71 -8.10
CA GLY A 4 1.20 -8.01 -7.29
C GLY A 4 0.98 -7.10 -6.08
N ILE A 5 2.06 -6.65 -5.40
CA ILE A 5 1.94 -5.77 -4.23
C ILE A 5 1.45 -4.38 -4.68
N TRP A 6 1.97 -3.90 -5.81
CA TRP A 6 1.58 -2.60 -6.36
C TRP A 6 0.12 -2.60 -6.82
N ILE A 7 -0.31 -3.68 -7.47
CA ILE A 7 -1.72 -3.90 -7.85
C ILE A 7 -2.62 -3.96 -6.60
N GLY A 8 -2.19 -4.63 -5.54
CA GLY A 8 -2.95 -4.71 -4.28
C GLY A 8 -3.21 -3.35 -3.63
N ILE A 9 -2.21 -2.45 -3.64
CA ILE A 9 -2.34 -1.08 -3.12
C ILE A 9 -3.33 -0.25 -3.96
N VAL A 10 -3.28 -0.38 -5.28
CA VAL A 10 -4.18 0.36 -6.18
C VAL A 10 -5.61 -0.14 -6.02
N ILE A 11 -5.83 -1.45 -5.94
CA ILE A 11 -7.15 -2.04 -5.74
C ILE A 11 -7.74 -1.62 -4.38
N SER A 12 -6.96 -1.64 -3.30
CA SER A 12 -7.45 -1.24 -1.99
C SER A 12 -7.84 0.25 -1.94
N ALA A 13 -7.08 1.11 -2.62
CA ALA A 13 -7.42 2.52 -2.78
C ALA A 13 -8.74 2.70 -3.54
N ILE A 14 -8.93 1.99 -4.66
CA ILE A 14 -10.17 2.04 -5.44
C ILE A 14 -11.38 1.58 -4.61
N ILE A 15 -11.25 0.47 -3.88
CA ILE A 15 -12.31 -0.05 -3.02
C ILE A 15 -12.67 0.98 -1.93
N SER A 16 -11.68 1.63 -1.31
CA SER A 16 -11.94 2.65 -0.29
C SER A 16 -12.74 3.84 -0.83
N PHE A 17 -12.49 4.26 -2.08
CA PHE A 17 -13.25 5.33 -2.73
C PHE A 17 -14.66 4.88 -3.14
N VAL A 18 -14.80 3.63 -3.60
CA VAL A 18 -16.12 3.04 -3.89
C VAL A 18 -16.97 2.97 -2.63
N VAL A 19 -16.40 2.50 -1.52
CA VAL A 19 -17.08 2.47 -0.21
C VAL A 19 -17.48 3.88 0.23
N ALA A 20 -16.57 4.86 0.16
CA ALA A 20 -16.89 6.24 0.52
C ALA A 20 -18.05 6.83 -0.32
N GLY A 21 -18.13 6.46 -1.60
CA GLY A 21 -19.24 6.82 -2.49
C GLY A 21 -20.60 6.26 -2.04
N PHE A 22 -20.63 5.04 -1.50
CA PHE A 22 -21.88 4.46 -0.95
C PHE A 22 -22.39 5.19 0.29
N TYR A 23 -21.52 5.87 1.04
CA TYR A 23 -21.88 6.66 2.21
C TYR A 23 -22.12 8.15 1.90
N GLU A 24 -22.22 8.51 0.61
CA GLU A 24 -22.35 9.91 0.15
C GLU A 24 -21.27 10.84 0.71
N GLN A 25 -20.12 10.27 1.11
CA GLN A 25 -19.08 11.01 1.78
C GLN A 25 -18.28 11.80 0.73
N PRO A 26 -18.01 13.10 0.97
CA PRO A 26 -17.25 13.90 0.03
C PRO A 26 -15.87 13.29 -0.20
N VAL A 27 -15.68 12.74 -1.40
CA VAL A 27 -14.42 12.13 -1.81
C VAL A 27 -13.44 13.24 -2.16
N HIS A 28 -12.64 13.63 -1.18
CA HIS A 28 -11.61 14.62 -1.40
C HIS A 28 -10.39 13.98 -2.09
N TRP A 29 -9.96 14.59 -3.19
CA TRP A 29 -8.83 14.08 -4.00
C TRP A 29 -7.52 13.91 -3.21
N TYR A 30 -7.29 14.72 -2.16
CA TYR A 30 -6.09 14.58 -1.33
C TYR A 30 -6.07 13.27 -0.54
N LEU A 31 -7.22 12.67 -0.23
CA LEU A 31 -7.30 11.36 0.43
C LEU A 31 -6.78 10.25 -0.48
N PHE A 32 -6.95 10.38 -1.80
CA PHE A 32 -6.39 9.46 -2.78
C PHE A 32 -4.87 9.48 -2.73
N VAL A 33 -4.30 10.69 -2.80
CA VAL A 33 -2.85 10.90 -2.73
C VAL A 33 -2.29 10.38 -1.41
N LEU A 34 -2.99 10.61 -0.29
CA LEU A 34 -2.60 10.12 1.03
C LEU A 34 -2.56 8.59 1.09
N ILE A 35 -3.59 7.91 0.56
CA ILE A 35 -3.65 6.44 0.53
C ILE A 35 -2.51 5.86 -0.32
N VAL A 36 -2.21 6.47 -1.47
CA VAL A 36 -1.07 6.07 -2.31
C VAL A 36 0.25 6.22 -1.56
N PHE A 37 0.45 7.33 -0.85
CA PHE A 37 1.65 7.56 -0.02
C PHE A 37 1.79 6.54 1.11
N ILE A 38 0.69 6.24 1.81
CA ILE A 38 0.67 5.24 2.89
C ILE A 38 1.01 3.85 2.33
N GLY A 39 0.42 3.46 1.20
CA GLY A 39 0.73 2.19 0.54
C GLY A 39 2.19 2.08 0.14
N PHE A 40 2.77 3.17 -0.39
CA PHE A 40 4.20 3.24 -0.70
C PHE A 40 5.08 3.11 0.55
N PHE A 41 4.71 3.78 1.64
CA PHE A 41 5.44 3.73 2.90
C PHE A 41 5.42 2.33 3.53
N ILE A 42 4.25 1.68 3.58
CA ILE A 42 4.09 0.31 4.07
C ILE A 42 4.95 -0.66 3.25
N ASN A 43 4.89 -0.57 1.91
CA ASN A 43 5.70 -1.39 1.02
C ASN A 43 7.21 -1.19 1.26
N THR A 44 7.63 0.04 1.55
CA THR A 44 9.03 0.35 1.90
C THR A 44 9.44 -0.32 3.20
N ILE A 45 8.60 -0.28 4.24
CA ILE A 45 8.86 -0.98 5.51
C ILE A 45 8.97 -2.48 5.28
N ILE A 46 8.05 -3.08 4.53
CA ILE A 46 8.05 -4.52 4.21
C ILE A 46 9.35 -4.90 3.48
N LEU A 47 9.80 -4.09 2.52
CA LEU A 47 11.05 -4.32 1.79
C LEU A 47 12.26 -4.30 2.73
N ILE A 48 12.33 -3.32 3.64
CA ILE A 48 13.42 -3.19 4.62
C ILE A 48 13.44 -4.41 5.55
N LEU A 49 12.28 -4.83 6.07
CA LEU A 49 12.16 -5.99 6.94
C LEU A 49 12.52 -7.29 6.21
N LYS A 50 12.02 -7.49 4.99
CA LYS A 50 12.35 -8.66 4.16
C LYS A 50 13.84 -8.73 3.82
N THR A 51 14.47 -7.59 3.57
CA THR A 51 15.93 -7.52 3.32
C THR A 51 16.75 -7.87 4.57
N LYS A 52 16.27 -7.55 5.78
CA LYS A 52 16.88 -8.01 7.04
C LYS A 52 16.72 -9.52 7.22
N ASP A 53 15.52 -10.04 7.02
CA ASP A 53 15.18 -11.47 7.19
C ASP A 53 15.99 -12.37 6.22
N GLU A 54 16.12 -11.96 4.95
CA GLU A 54 16.92 -12.69 3.94
C GLU A 54 18.42 -12.63 4.23
N LYS A 55 18.93 -11.55 4.85
CA LYS A 55 20.33 -11.46 5.29
C LYS A 55 20.60 -12.33 6.52
N GLU A 56 19.65 -12.43 7.43
CA GLU A 56 19.75 -13.29 8.63
C GLU A 56 19.67 -14.77 8.25
N LYS A 57 18.84 -15.13 7.26
CA LYS A 57 18.66 -16.51 6.81
C LYS A 57 19.77 -17.04 5.87
N ASN A 58 20.45 -16.17 5.13
CA ASN A 58 21.58 -16.54 4.26
C ASN A 58 22.97 -16.20 4.86
N GLY A 59 23.02 -15.79 6.13
CA GLY A 59 24.26 -15.70 6.89
C GLY A 59 24.54 -17.02 7.61
N THR A 60 25.70 -17.61 7.32
CA THR A 60 26.47 -18.49 8.23
C THR A 60 26.60 -17.89 9.63
#